data_AF-A0A923A321-F1
#
_entry.id   AF-A0A923A321-F1
#
_cell.length_a   1.000
_cell.length_b   1.000
_cell.length_c   1.000
_cell.angle_alpha   90.00
_cell.angle_beta   90.00
_cell.angle_gamma   90.00
#
_symmetry.space_group_name_H-M   'P 1'
#
loop_
_entity.id
_entity.type
_entity.pdbx_description
1 polymer ?
#
loop_
_entity_poly.entity_id
_entity_poly.type
_entity_poly.pdbx_seq_one_letter_code
_entity_poly.pdbx_strand_id
1 'polypeptide(L)'
;LEVPEDYYTTNENFLGMSLASRKEGEKSAAVGPPGYNYVGDNRYGKWNTDHNGNSFWEWYGKYALFSSLFGGWYRPIYMNDFNTYSQNRSQNRPYFGRNNEFGSSGSIVKQTKPSFYERHMFKQQSRSSLFANKVASRIGRTKTGFRSRSGGFGK
;
A
#
# COMPACT_ATOMS: atom_id res chain seq x y z
N LEU A 1 16.64 -14.75 -14.11
CA LEU A 1 15.93 -13.53 -14.52
C LEU A 1 16.26 -12.45 -13.50
N GLU A 2 17.14 -11.52 -13.87
CA GLU A 2 17.50 -10.39 -13.02
C GLU A 2 16.59 -9.22 -13.36
N VAL A 3 16.08 -8.54 -12.33
CA VAL A 3 15.19 -7.39 -12.50
C VAL A 3 16.02 -6.12 -12.43
N PRO A 4 15.85 -5.15 -13.34
CA PRO A 4 16.56 -3.88 -13.27
C PRO A 4 16.37 -3.19 -11.91
N GLU A 5 17.44 -2.64 -11.34
CA GLU A 5 17.45 -2.05 -9.99
C GLU A 5 16.44 -0.90 -9.85
N ASP A 6 16.32 -0.04 -10.86
CA ASP A 6 15.36 1.07 -10.87
C ASP A 6 13.91 0.59 -10.80
N TYR A 7 13.61 -0.50 -11.53
CA TYR A 7 12.28 -1.10 -11.52
C TYR A 7 11.97 -1.72 -10.17
N TYR A 8 12.94 -2.43 -9.58
CA TYR A 8 12.80 -2.99 -8.24
C TYR A 8 12.58 -1.90 -7.18
N THR A 9 13.40 -0.85 -7.18
CA THR A 9 13.32 0.25 -6.20
C THR A 9 11.99 0.98 -6.29
N THR A 10 11.50 1.24 -7.50
CA THR A 10 10.19 1.89 -7.72
C THR A 10 9.03 1.04 -7.18
N ASN A 11 9.14 -0.28 -7.30
CA ASN A 11 8.08 -1.21 -6.89
C ASN A 11 8.32 -1.85 -5.51
N GLU A 12 9.35 -1.42 -4.79
CA GLU A 12 9.78 -2.01 -3.51
C GLU A 12 8.65 -2.02 -2.47
N ASN A 13 7.73 -1.05 -2.54
CA ASN A 13 6.61 -0.88 -1.60
C ASN A 13 5.35 -1.71 -1.96
N PHE A 14 5.29 -2.28 -3.16
CA PHE A 14 4.10 -2.97 -3.68
C PHE A 14 4.24 -4.49 -3.62
N LEU A 15 5.04 -5.02 -2.70
CA LEU A 15 5.23 -6.46 -2.59
C LEU A 15 3.91 -7.16 -2.25
N GLY A 16 3.60 -8.23 -2.98
CA GLY A 16 2.34 -8.96 -2.86
C GLY A 16 1.15 -8.30 -3.56
N MET A 17 1.37 -7.20 -4.29
CA MET A 17 0.36 -6.51 -5.08
C MET A 17 0.52 -6.80 -6.58
N SER A 18 -0.58 -6.62 -7.32
CA SER A 18 -0.58 -6.64 -8.77
C SER A 18 -0.11 -5.28 -9.29
N LEU A 19 1.01 -5.25 -10.02
CA LEU A 19 1.54 -4.03 -10.65
C LEU A 19 0.85 -3.69 -11.97
N ALA A 20 0.38 -4.72 -12.67
CA ALA A 20 -0.38 -4.58 -13.90
C ALA A 20 -1.37 -5.75 -13.99
N SER A 21 -2.52 -5.48 -14.59
CA SER A 21 -3.53 -6.47 -14.88
C SER A 21 -3.93 -6.39 -16.35
N ARG A 22 -4.36 -7.53 -16.91
CA ARG A 22 -4.97 -7.58 -18.22
C ARG A 22 -6.31 -8.26 -18.10
N LYS A 23 -7.36 -7.57 -18.52
CA LYS A 23 -8.71 -8.11 -18.59
C LYS A 23 -9.25 -7.86 -20.00
N GLU A 24 -9.66 -8.93 -20.68
CA GLU A 24 -10.29 -8.85 -22.02
C GLU A 24 -9.52 -8.02 -23.07
N GLY A 25 -8.19 -8.06 -23.00
CA GLY A 25 -7.34 -7.30 -23.92
C GLY A 25 -6.96 -5.90 -23.40
N GLU A 26 -7.72 -5.33 -22.48
CA GLU A 26 -7.39 -4.07 -21.82
C GLU A 26 -6.27 -4.26 -20.79
N LYS A 27 -5.21 -3.46 -20.92
CA LYS A 27 -4.10 -3.42 -19.98
C LYS A 27 -4.37 -2.30 -18.98
N SER A 28 -4.27 -2.61 -17.69
CA SER A 28 -4.37 -1.63 -16.62
C SER A 28 -3.08 -1.67 -15.80
N ALA A 29 -2.43 -0.52 -15.64
CA ALA A 29 -1.24 -0.35 -14.79
C ALA A 29 -1.61 0.05 -13.34
N ALA A 30 -2.87 -0.14 -12.96
CA ALA A 30 -3.34 0.21 -11.63
C ALA A 30 -2.80 -0.79 -10.59
N VAL A 31 -1.98 -0.27 -9.67
CA VAL A 31 -1.40 -1.06 -8.60
C VAL A 31 -2.46 -1.35 -7.54
N GLY A 32 -2.69 -2.63 -7.24
CA GLY A 32 -3.71 -3.00 -6.27
C GLY A 32 -3.62 -4.45 -5.82
N PRO A 33 -4.49 -4.87 -4.89
CA PRO A 33 -4.51 -6.24 -4.43
C PRO A 33 -4.76 -7.20 -5.60
N PRO A 34 -4.11 -8.37 -5.60
CA PRO A 34 -4.31 -9.34 -6.65
C PRO A 34 -5.76 -9.83 -6.64
N GLY A 35 -6.33 -10.09 -7.82
CA GLY A 35 -7.71 -10.57 -7.97
C GLY A 35 -8.81 -9.50 -8.01
N TYR A 36 -8.59 -8.31 -7.45
CA TYR A 36 -9.60 -7.24 -7.42
C TYR A 36 -10.06 -6.79 -8.82
N ASN A 37 -9.22 -6.97 -9.84
CA ASN A 37 -9.55 -6.66 -11.24
C ASN A 37 -10.67 -7.54 -11.82
N TYR A 38 -10.93 -8.72 -11.24
CA TYR A 38 -11.98 -9.63 -11.69
C TYR A 38 -13.26 -9.54 -10.84
N VAL A 39 -13.23 -8.78 -9.73
CA VAL A 39 -14.39 -8.53 -8.87
C VAL A 39 -15.38 -7.62 -9.59
N GLY A 40 -16.68 -7.87 -9.40
CA GLY A 40 -17.75 -7.14 -10.08
C GLY A 40 -18.08 -7.66 -11.49
N ASP A 41 -17.38 -8.70 -11.95
CA ASP A 41 -17.67 -9.36 -13.23
C ASP A 41 -18.45 -10.67 -13.00
N ASN A 42 -19.70 -10.67 -13.46
CA ASN A 42 -20.63 -11.78 -13.24
C ASN A 42 -20.18 -13.12 -13.86
N ARG A 43 -19.14 -13.14 -14.70
CA ARG A 43 -18.58 -14.39 -15.23
C ARG A 43 -17.71 -15.14 -14.23
N TYR A 44 -17.19 -14.42 -13.24
CA TYR A 44 -16.23 -14.94 -12.26
C TYR A 44 -16.82 -15.12 -10.86
N GLY A 45 -17.94 -14.45 -10.58
CA GLY A 45 -18.58 -14.54 -9.28
C GLY A 45 -19.86 -13.72 -9.22
N LYS A 46 -20.37 -13.52 -8.02
CA LYS A 46 -21.55 -12.69 -7.74
C LYS A 46 -21.38 -11.96 -6.41
N TRP A 47 -22.07 -10.83 -6.26
CA TRP A 47 -22.24 -10.22 -4.95
C TRP A 47 -23.26 -11.02 -4.14
N ASN A 48 -22.88 -11.42 -2.94
CA ASN A 48 -23.74 -12.08 -1.98
C ASN A 48 -23.82 -11.24 -0.70
N THR A 49 -24.91 -11.34 0.04
CA THR A 49 -25.13 -10.55 1.26
C THR A 49 -25.16 -11.49 2.44
N ASP A 50 -24.30 -11.24 3.44
CA ASP A 50 -24.31 -11.99 4.69
C ASP A 50 -25.52 -11.59 5.57
N HIS A 51 -25.84 -12.41 6.57
CA HIS A 51 -26.88 -12.19 7.57
C HIS A 51 -26.73 -10.84 8.30
N ASN A 52 -25.52 -10.29 8.34
CA ASN A 52 -25.20 -8.98 8.91
C ASN A 52 -25.47 -7.80 7.96
N GLY A 53 -26.05 -8.04 6.77
CA GLY A 53 -26.35 -7.00 5.77
C GLY A 53 -25.14 -6.54 4.94
N ASN A 54 -23.98 -7.17 5.11
CA ASN A 54 -22.77 -6.83 4.38
C ASN A 54 -22.71 -7.58 3.03
N SER A 55 -22.55 -6.85 1.93
CA SER A 55 -22.32 -7.46 0.62
C SER A 55 -20.84 -7.80 0.42
N PHE A 56 -20.55 -9.05 0.06
CA PHE A 56 -19.23 -9.56 -0.24
C PHE A 56 -19.22 -10.28 -1.60
N TRP A 57 -18.05 -10.30 -2.23
CA TRP A 57 -17.87 -10.99 -3.50
C TRP A 57 -17.66 -12.48 -3.29
N GLU A 58 -18.51 -13.28 -3.91
CA GLU A 58 -18.43 -14.74 -3.91
C GLU A 58 -17.94 -15.22 -5.28
N TRP A 59 -16.77 -15.86 -5.31
CA TRP A 59 -16.24 -16.46 -6.52
C TRP A 59 -16.99 -17.74 -6.86
N TYR A 60 -17.26 -17.99 -8.15
CA TYR A 60 -17.79 -19.28 -8.58
C TYR A 60 -16.78 -20.40 -8.27
N GLY A 61 -17.26 -21.60 -7.93
CA GLY A 61 -16.43 -22.71 -7.44
C GLY A 61 -15.20 -23.03 -8.32
N LYS A 62 -15.32 -22.91 -9.65
CA LYS A 62 -14.18 -23.05 -10.60
C LYS A 62 -13.03 -22.05 -10.38
N TYR A 63 -13.32 -20.94 -9.72
CA TYR A 63 -12.39 -19.88 -9.34
C TYR A 63 -12.22 -19.79 -7.82
N ALA A 64 -12.71 -20.76 -7.04
CA ALA A 64 -12.42 -20.83 -5.61
C ALA A 64 -10.91 -20.97 -5.36
N LEU A 65 -10.14 -21.53 -6.29
CA LEU A 65 -8.67 -21.51 -6.22
C LEU A 65 -8.09 -20.08 -6.26
N PHE A 66 -8.77 -19.11 -6.86
CA PHE A 66 -8.30 -17.73 -6.84
C PHE A 66 -8.39 -17.10 -5.45
N SER A 67 -9.36 -17.49 -4.62
CA SER A 67 -9.40 -17.01 -3.23
C SER A 67 -8.22 -17.53 -2.42
N SER A 68 -7.71 -18.74 -2.72
CA SER A 68 -6.50 -19.28 -2.10
C SER A 68 -5.20 -18.77 -2.73
N LEU A 69 -5.15 -18.52 -4.04
CA LEU A 69 -3.95 -18.00 -4.72
C LEU A 69 -3.71 -16.50 -4.51
N PHE A 70 -4.78 -15.70 -4.40
CA PHE A 70 -4.68 -14.27 -4.08
C PHE A 70 -4.44 -14.00 -2.60
N GLY A 71 -4.11 -15.05 -1.85
CA GLY A 71 -3.40 -14.94 -0.61
C GLY A 71 -3.53 -16.16 0.28
N GLY A 72 -4.64 -16.90 0.27
CA GLY A 72 -4.95 -17.82 1.38
C GLY A 72 -5.36 -17.04 2.64
N TRP A 73 -5.69 -15.76 2.47
CA TRP A 73 -6.06 -14.82 3.51
C TRP A 73 -7.57 -14.71 3.44
N TYR A 74 -8.23 -15.49 4.28
CA TYR A 74 -9.67 -15.65 4.47
C TYR A 74 -10.41 -14.32 4.74
N ARG A 75 -10.38 -13.37 3.80
CA ARG A 75 -11.16 -12.15 3.86
C ARG A 75 -12.00 -12.04 2.59
N PRO A 76 -13.34 -12.22 2.72
CA PRO A 76 -14.25 -11.88 1.64
C PRO A 76 -13.98 -10.45 1.19
N ILE A 77 -14.00 -10.22 -0.12
CA ILE A 77 -13.86 -8.86 -0.66
C ILE A 77 -15.21 -8.18 -0.48
N TYR A 78 -15.29 -7.24 0.46
CA TYR A 78 -16.53 -6.52 0.71
C TYR A 78 -16.77 -5.45 -0.36
N MET A 79 -18.04 -5.17 -0.61
CA MET A 79 -18.47 -4.15 -1.57
C MET A 79 -17.84 -2.79 -1.26
N ASN A 80 -17.74 -2.44 0.02
CA ASN A 80 -17.13 -1.17 0.45
C ASN A 80 -15.65 -1.08 0.04
N ASP A 81 -14.88 -2.16 0.23
CA ASP A 81 -13.47 -2.20 -0.14
C ASP A 81 -13.29 -2.17 -1.65
N PHE A 82 -14.17 -2.86 -2.38
CA PHE A 82 -14.20 -2.83 -3.85
C PHE A 82 -14.54 -1.45 -4.40
N ASN A 83 -15.49 -0.73 -3.78
CA ASN A 83 -15.84 0.62 -4.18
C ASN A 83 -14.65 1.58 -4.00
N THR A 84 -13.94 1.51 -2.88
CA THR A 84 -12.72 2.30 -2.67
C THR A 84 -11.62 1.92 -3.67
N TYR A 85 -11.42 0.63 -3.92
CA TYR A 85 -10.49 0.16 -4.95
C TYR A 85 -10.84 0.72 -6.33
N SER A 86 -12.12 0.65 -6.73
CA SER A 86 -12.60 1.12 -8.03
C SER A 86 -12.37 2.63 -8.21
N GLN A 87 -12.62 3.42 -7.16
CA GLN A 87 -12.32 4.85 -7.13
C GLN A 87 -10.81 5.14 -7.22
N ASN A 88 -9.98 4.42 -6.46
CA ASN A 88 -8.54 4.57 -6.55
C ASN A 88 -8.01 4.20 -7.94
N ARG A 89 -8.55 3.12 -8.52
CA ARG A 89 -8.21 2.65 -9.86
C ARG A 89 -8.54 3.69 -10.93
N SER A 90 -9.73 4.31 -10.88
CA SER A 90 -10.10 5.37 -11.84
C SER A 90 -9.21 6.62 -11.71
N GLN A 91 -8.65 6.85 -10.51
CA GLN A 91 -7.69 7.93 -10.24
C GLN A 91 -6.23 7.53 -10.47
N ASN A 92 -5.94 6.32 -10.97
CA ASN A 92 -4.58 5.75 -11.11
C ASN A 92 -3.77 5.76 -9.79
N ARG A 93 -4.45 5.60 -8.65
CA ARG A 93 -3.82 5.56 -7.33
C ARG A 93 -3.65 4.12 -6.86
N PRO A 94 -2.49 3.76 -6.28
CA PRO A 94 -2.33 2.47 -5.63
C PRO A 94 -3.35 2.28 -4.50
N TYR A 95 -3.91 1.08 -4.39
CA TYR A 95 -4.82 0.71 -3.30
C TYR A 95 -4.18 -0.35 -2.41
N PHE A 96 -3.87 0.01 -1.16
CA PHE A 96 -3.22 -0.89 -0.19
C PHE A 96 -4.22 -1.61 0.71
N GLY A 97 -5.52 -1.55 0.41
CA GLY A 97 -6.56 -1.99 1.34
C GLY A 97 -6.99 -0.86 2.29
N ARG A 98 -8.13 -1.04 2.95
CA ARG A 98 -8.71 -0.03 3.84
C ARG A 98 -7.84 0.23 5.08
N ASN A 99 -7.15 -0.79 5.58
CA ASN A 99 -6.25 -0.69 6.74
C ASN A 99 -4.79 -0.92 6.35
N ASN A 100 -4.42 -0.62 5.10
CA ASN A 100 -3.08 -0.89 4.55
C ASN A 100 -2.65 -2.36 4.72
N GLU A 101 -3.57 -3.29 4.49
CA GLU A 101 -3.31 -4.72 4.63
C GLU A 101 -2.34 -5.23 3.57
N PHE A 102 -2.31 -4.61 2.39
CA PHE A 102 -1.50 -4.98 1.24
C PHE A 102 -0.23 -4.13 1.13
N GLY A 103 0.73 -4.58 0.30
CA GLY A 103 2.02 -3.92 0.10
C GLY A 103 3.09 -4.36 1.10
N SER A 104 4.32 -3.87 0.91
CA SER A 104 5.52 -4.35 1.61
C SER A 104 5.53 -4.09 3.12
N SER A 105 4.79 -3.08 3.57
CA SER A 105 4.55 -2.77 4.98
C SER A 105 3.18 -3.27 5.47
N GLY A 106 2.45 -4.01 4.65
CA GLY A 106 1.12 -4.49 4.98
C GLY A 106 1.11 -5.69 5.94
N SER A 107 -0.01 -5.87 6.62
CA SER A 107 -0.22 -7.04 7.49
C SER A 107 -0.07 -8.35 6.72
N ILE A 108 -0.40 -8.36 5.42
CA ILE A 108 -0.25 -9.49 4.49
C ILE A 108 1.18 -10.00 4.39
N VAL A 109 2.09 -9.07 4.13
CA VAL A 109 3.51 -9.40 4.00
C VAL A 109 4.11 -9.76 5.35
N LYS A 110 3.62 -9.16 6.44
CA LYS A 110 4.07 -9.49 7.80
C LYS A 110 3.85 -10.96 8.17
N GLN A 111 2.70 -11.57 7.83
CA GLN A 111 2.47 -12.98 8.19
C GLN A 111 3.05 -13.96 7.16
N THR A 112 3.06 -13.62 5.86
CA THR A 112 3.57 -14.54 4.82
C THR A 112 5.09 -14.49 4.64
N LYS A 113 5.72 -13.33 4.87
CA LYS A 113 7.16 -13.10 4.68
C LYS A 113 7.75 -12.23 5.82
N PRO A 114 7.80 -12.73 7.06
CA PRO A 114 8.21 -11.96 8.23
C PRO A 114 9.63 -11.40 8.11
N SER A 115 10.58 -12.20 7.62
CA SER A 115 11.99 -11.76 7.50
C SER A 115 12.18 -10.61 6.49
N PHE A 116 11.40 -10.60 5.40
CA PHE A 116 11.41 -9.49 4.45
C PHE A 116 10.79 -8.24 5.07
N TYR A 117 9.63 -8.40 5.72
CA TYR A 117 8.92 -7.32 6.39
C TYR A 117 9.81 -6.62 7.43
N GLU A 118 10.49 -7.38 8.30
CA GLU A 118 11.40 -6.83 9.30
C GLU A 118 12.54 -6.02 8.68
N ARG A 119 13.21 -6.57 7.66
CA ARG A 119 14.28 -5.85 6.95
C ARG A 119 13.76 -4.56 6.29
N HIS A 120 12.59 -4.62 5.68
CA HIS A 120 11.97 -3.47 5.02
C HIS A 120 11.61 -2.37 6.04
N MET A 121 11.00 -2.74 7.17
CA MET A 121 10.67 -1.82 8.25
C MET A 121 11.91 -1.20 8.91
N PHE A 122 12.95 -2.00 9.16
CA PHE A 122 14.22 -1.50 9.69
C PHE A 122 14.87 -0.49 8.74
N LYS A 123 14.85 -0.77 7.43
CA LYS A 123 15.35 0.15 6.39
C LYS A 123 14.55 1.45 6.35
N GLN A 124 13.22 1.39 6.46
CA GLN A 124 12.38 2.59 6.53
C GLN A 124 12.67 3.43 7.78
N GLN A 125 12.79 2.80 8.95
CA GLN A 125 13.11 3.48 10.21
C GLN A 125 14.51 4.11 10.19
N SER A 126 15.48 3.42 9.60
CA SER A 126 16.84 3.95 9.42
C SER A 126 16.86 5.15 8.48
N ARG A 127 16.07 5.15 7.41
CA ARG A 127 15.93 6.30 6.49
C ARG A 127 15.30 7.51 7.19
N SER A 128 14.27 7.30 8.02
CA SER A 128 13.61 8.40 8.74
C SER A 128 14.51 9.01 9.81
N SER A 129 15.28 8.21 10.54
CA SER A 129 16.26 8.71 11.52
C SER A 129 17.38 9.52 10.86
N LEU A 130 17.92 9.04 9.73
CA LEU A 130 18.91 9.78 8.94
C LEU A 130 18.38 11.12 8.42
N PHE A 131 17.13 11.14 7.96
CA PHE A 131 16.47 12.38 7.53
C PHE A 131 16.29 13.35 8.70
N ALA A 132 15.80 12.88 9.85
CA ALA A 132 15.65 13.69 11.05
C ALA A 132 16.98 14.29 11.51
N ASN A 133 18.05 13.49 11.52
CA ASN A 133 19.41 13.94 11.82
C ASN A 133 19.90 15.01 10.83
N LYS A 134 19.64 14.82 9.54
CA LYS A 134 19.98 15.80 8.49
C LYS A 134 19.24 17.12 8.70
N VAL A 135 17.95 17.08 9.02
CA VAL A 135 17.14 18.27 9.31
C VAL A 135 17.63 18.98 10.57
N ALA A 136 17.83 18.25 11.67
CA ALA A 136 18.34 18.79 12.93
C ALA A 136 19.70 19.49 12.76
N SER A 137 20.61 18.89 11.98
CA SER A 137 21.94 19.47 11.71
C SER A 137 21.91 20.75 10.87
N ARG A 138 20.86 20.96 10.07
CA ARG A 138 20.67 22.16 9.24
C ARG A 138 19.94 23.26 10.01
N ILE A 139 18.89 22.93 10.76
CA ILE A 139 18.12 23.88 11.58
C ILE A 139 18.95 24.36 12.78
N GLY A 140 19.77 23.49 13.37
CA GLY A 140 20.66 23.85 14.49
C GLY A 140 21.76 24.87 14.14
N ARG A 141 22.05 25.09 12.84
CA ARG A 141 23.01 26.11 12.38
C ARG A 141 22.39 27.48 12.14
N THR A 142 21.08 27.57 11.95
CA THR A 142 20.33 28.83 11.87
C THR A 142 19.80 29.23 13.26
N LYS A 143 20.71 29.49 14.20
CA LYS A 143 20.46 30.51 15.21
C LYS A 143 21.21 31.74 14.75
N THR A 144 20.57 32.58 13.94
CA THR A 144 21.01 33.96 13.75
C THR A 144 21.05 34.57 15.14
N GLY A 145 22.27 34.78 15.66
CA GLY A 145 22.47 35.45 16.93
C GLY A 145 21.91 36.86 16.83
N PHE A 146 20.71 37.07 17.34
CA PHE A 146 20.29 38.38 17.79
C PHE A 146 21.17 38.70 18.99
N ARG A 147 22.33 39.29 18.69
CA ARG A 147 23.23 39.94 19.63
C ARG A 147 22.38 41.03 20.29
N SER A 148 21.90 40.78 21.49
CA SER A 148 21.23 41.79 22.32
C SER A 148 22.21 42.94 22.52
N ARG A 149 22.04 44.01 21.74
CA ARG A 149 22.73 45.27 21.97
C ARG A 149 22.20 45.81 23.30
N SER A 150 23.11 45.91 24.25
CA SER A 150 23.02 46.70 25.47
C SER A 150 22.41 48.07 25.17
N GLY A 151 21.16 48.27 25.59
CA GLY A 151 20.50 49.57 25.65
C GLY A 151 20.54 50.07 27.08
N GLY A 152 21.56 50.84 27.42
CA GLY A 152 21.57 51.64 28.64
C GLY A 152 20.49 52.71 28.55
N PHE A 153 19.68 52.86 29.60
CA PHE A 153 18.80 53.99 29.78
C PHE A 153 19.37 54.81 30.95
N GLY A 154 19.86 56.00 30.62
CA GLY A 154 20.36 56.97 31.58
C GLY A 154 19.29 58.01 31.92
N LYS A 155 19.39 58.49 33.17
CA LYS A 155 18.70 59.62 33.83
C LYS A 155 17.18 59.54 34.00
#